data_AF-A0A0C9UXS3-F1
#
_entry.id   AF-A0A0C9UXS3-F1
#
_cell.length_a   1.000
_cell.length_b   1.000
_cell.length_c   1.000
_cell.angle_alpha   90.00
_cell.angle_beta   90.00
_cell.angle_gamma   90.00
#
_symmetry.space_group_name_H-M   'P 1'
#
loop_
_entity.id
_entity.type
_entity.pdbx_description
1 polymer ?
#
loop_
_entity_poly.entity_id
_entity_poly.type
_entity_poly.pdbx_seq_one_letter_code
_entity_poly.pdbx_strand_id
1 'polypeptide(L)'
;MNNVCRRICKSFAEAIEAYGLKKKALIELEEALGRGTVEGLRAHSALADGSQFRPRVIEQPSHASILKLLQQEDGFGTEYGERSTRATRGVGINRGLEVELRQVVFKYQRDTQLVATDTQWNKLQDSRHKLSQVMDSWFRKLGELMPVTAIEALVVADVGPEDMMLGLPSDFPKKDHVSLGICNHALIERELRVAQAHDALKKLRTQLGLKSFLVRRKRQNPGYTVAT
;
A
#
# COMPACT_ATOMS: atom_id res chain seq x y z
N MET A 1 56.17 8.92 -4.90
CA MET A 1 55.24 8.66 -3.77
C MET A 1 53.83 8.46 -4.32
N ASN A 2 53.25 7.29 -4.06
CA ASN A 2 52.10 6.73 -4.79
C ASN A 2 50.78 7.53 -4.63
N ASN A 3 50.06 7.72 -5.74
CA ASN A 3 48.73 8.35 -5.83
C ASN A 3 47.69 7.75 -4.86
N VAL A 4 47.87 6.49 -4.47
CA VAL A 4 47.02 5.78 -3.49
C VAL A 4 47.16 6.37 -2.09
N CYS A 5 48.39 6.63 -1.62
CA CYS A 5 48.62 7.23 -0.30
C CYS A 5 48.00 8.64 -0.21
N ARG A 6 48.08 9.42 -1.29
CA ARG A 6 47.50 10.77 -1.34
C ARG A 6 45.97 10.75 -1.23
N ARG A 7 45.31 9.77 -1.87
CA ARG A 7 43.85 9.57 -1.77
C ARG A 7 43.43 9.11 -0.38
N ILE A 8 44.18 8.20 0.24
CA ILE A 8 43.90 7.73 1.59
C ILE A 8 44.01 8.88 2.58
N CYS A 9 45.11 9.65 2.55
CA CYS A 9 45.27 10.81 3.44
C CYS A 9 44.16 11.86 3.24
N LYS A 10 43.73 12.10 2.00
CA LYS A 10 42.61 13.01 1.72
C LYS A 10 41.29 12.49 2.30
N SER A 11 40.97 11.22 2.08
CA SER A 11 39.75 10.61 2.63
C SER A 11 39.74 10.58 4.16
N PHE A 12 40.92 10.44 4.78
CA PHE A 12 41.07 10.46 6.23
C PHE A 12 40.86 11.88 6.78
N ALA A 13 41.40 12.90 6.11
CA ALA A 13 41.16 14.30 6.45
C ALA A 13 39.67 14.68 6.34
N GLU A 14 39.02 14.28 5.25
CA GLU A 14 37.57 14.48 5.06
C GLU A 14 36.74 13.75 6.13
N ALA A 15 37.15 12.55 6.55
CA ALA A 15 36.48 11.79 7.61
C ALA A 15 36.63 12.47 8.99
N ILE A 16 37.80 13.03 9.29
CA ILE A 16 38.04 13.78 10.54
C ILE A 16 37.17 15.03 10.58
N GLU A 17 37.10 15.78 9.47
CA GLU A 17 36.27 16.97 9.37
C GLU A 17 34.77 16.63 9.52
N ALA A 18 34.30 15.59 8.82
CA ALA A 18 32.93 15.10 8.94
C ALA A 18 32.61 14.61 10.36
N TYR A 19 33.56 13.99 11.05
CA TYR A 19 33.40 13.60 12.46
C TYR A 19 33.28 14.83 13.36
N GLY A 20 34.10 15.87 13.16
CA GLY A 20 34.02 17.13 13.90
C GLY A 20 32.66 17.81 13.76
N LEU A 21 32.15 17.92 12.53
CA LEU A 21 30.83 18.49 12.26
C LEU A 21 29.70 17.69 12.91
N LYS A 22 29.74 16.36 12.80
CA LYS A 22 28.74 15.48 13.44
C LYS A 22 28.79 15.54 14.95
N LYS A 23 29.99 15.62 15.54
CA LYS A 23 30.17 15.75 16.98
C LYS A 23 29.58 17.06 17.49
N LYS A 24 29.80 18.17 16.76
CA LYS A 24 29.21 19.47 17.09
C LYS A 24 27.68 19.44 17.04
N ALA A 25 27.12 18.91 15.94
CA ALA A 25 25.67 18.78 15.80
C ALA A 25 25.05 17.88 16.88
N LEU A 26 25.76 16.83 17.30
CA LEU A 26 25.32 15.95 18.39
C LEU A 26 25.29 16.69 19.73
N ILE A 27 26.30 17.50 20.03
CA ILE A 27 26.33 18.32 21.26
C ILE A 27 25.18 19.32 21.28
N GLU A 28 24.96 20.06 20.18
CA GLU A 28 23.85 21.02 20.07
C GLU A 28 22.48 20.35 20.25
N LEU A 29 22.32 19.14 19.73
CA LEU A 29 21.08 18.36 19.84
C LEU A 29 20.88 17.79 21.25
N GLU A 30 21.95 17.32 21.90
CA GLU A 30 21.91 16.88 23.30
C GLU A 30 21.60 18.05 24.25
N GLU A 31 22.13 19.25 23.98
CA GLU A 31 21.79 20.46 24.72
C GLU A 31 20.31 20.85 24.53
N ALA A 32 19.80 20.79 23.30
CA ALA A 32 18.40 21.12 23.00
C ALA A 32 17.39 20.13 23.62
N LEU A 33 17.74 18.86 23.76
CA LEU A 33 16.88 17.81 24.34
C LEU A 33 16.86 17.82 25.88
N GLY A 34 17.83 18.48 26.51
CA GLY A 34 17.94 18.58 27.96
C GLY A 34 18.56 17.33 28.61
N ARG A 35 19.29 17.57 29.72
CA ARG A 35 20.15 16.57 30.37
C ARG A 35 19.40 15.30 30.81
N GLY A 36 18.21 15.43 31.40
CA GLY A 36 17.43 14.28 31.87
C GLY A 36 16.96 13.35 30.75
N THR A 37 16.57 13.91 29.60
CA THR A 37 16.18 13.14 28.42
C THR A 37 17.37 12.38 27.83
N VAL A 38 18.53 13.04 27.73
CA VAL A 38 19.75 12.45 27.19
C VAL A 38 20.26 11.31 28.09
N GLU A 39 20.24 11.49 29.41
CA GLU A 39 20.63 10.45 30.36
C GLU A 39 19.69 9.23 30.30
N GLY A 40 18.37 9.47 30.18
CA GLY A 40 17.39 8.40 29.97
C GLY A 40 17.62 7.61 28.68
N LEU A 41 17.89 8.32 27.56
CA LEU A 41 18.19 7.70 26.26
C LEU A 41 19.50 6.91 26.29
N ARG A 42 20.55 7.41 26.97
CA ARG A 42 21.82 6.68 27.13
C ARG A 42 21.66 5.43 27.98
N ALA A 43 20.91 5.50 29.08
CA ALA A 43 20.61 4.34 29.91
C ALA A 43 19.79 3.29 29.15
N HIS A 44 18.79 3.72 28.36
CA HIS A 44 17.99 2.81 27.52
C HIS A 44 18.80 2.21 26.36
N SER A 45 19.70 2.98 25.75
CA SER A 45 20.60 2.49 24.70
C SER A 45 21.66 1.52 25.23
N ALA A 46 22.04 1.60 26.51
CA ALA A 46 22.95 0.64 27.13
C ALA A 46 22.28 -0.72 27.41
N LEU A 47 20.95 -0.71 27.62
CA LEU A 47 20.14 -1.91 27.84
C LEU A 47 19.70 -2.61 26.54
N ALA A 48 19.51 -1.84 25.47
CA ALA A 48 19.12 -2.35 24.16
C ALA A 48 20.26 -2.17 23.16
N ASP A 49 20.93 -3.28 22.80
CA ASP A 49 21.81 -3.35 21.64
C ASP A 49 21.10 -2.63 20.47
N GLY A 50 21.78 -1.69 19.79
CA GLY A 50 21.20 -0.65 18.93
C GLY A 50 20.28 -1.11 17.78
N SER A 51 19.99 -2.41 17.70
CA SER A 51 18.88 -3.07 17.03
C SER A 51 17.52 -2.36 17.14
N GLN A 52 17.22 -1.64 18.23
CA GLN A 52 15.97 -0.87 18.35
C GLN A 52 15.85 0.27 17.33
N PHE A 53 16.99 0.77 16.84
CA PHE A 53 17.05 1.80 15.80
C PHE A 53 17.25 1.21 14.40
N ARG A 54 17.41 -0.11 14.28
CA ARG A 54 17.38 -0.77 12.98
C ARG A 54 15.93 -0.79 12.51
N PRO A 55 15.64 -0.46 11.24
CA PRO A 55 14.32 -0.65 10.68
C PRO A 55 13.90 -2.11 10.90
N ARG A 56 12.91 -2.33 11.79
CA ARG A 56 12.34 -3.67 11.94
C ARG A 56 11.68 -4.03 10.61
N VAL A 57 12.02 -5.20 10.07
CA VAL A 57 11.27 -5.76 8.95
C VAL A 57 9.88 -6.06 9.50
N ILE A 58 8.92 -5.18 9.23
CA ILE A 58 7.52 -5.44 9.54
C ILE A 58 7.08 -6.49 8.51
N GLU A 59 7.17 -7.76 8.87
CA GLU A 59 6.60 -8.87 8.10
C GLU A 59 5.08 -8.83 8.25
N GLN A 60 4.44 -7.94 7.50
CA GLN A 60 2.99 -7.99 7.32
C GLN A 60 2.64 -9.01 6.24
N PRO A 61 1.53 -9.74 6.40
CA PRO A 61 1.04 -10.66 5.37
C PRO A 61 0.76 -9.89 4.08
N SER A 62 1.22 -10.44 2.95
CA SER A 62 0.89 -9.93 1.62
C SER A 62 -0.59 -10.18 1.31
N HIS A 63 -1.14 -9.46 0.34
CA HIS A 63 -2.52 -9.63 -0.08
C HIS A 63 -2.80 -11.08 -0.52
N ALA A 64 -1.86 -11.67 -1.26
CA ALA A 64 -1.94 -13.07 -1.69
C ALA A 64 -1.94 -14.05 -0.49
N SER A 65 -1.20 -13.75 0.58
CA SER A 65 -1.20 -14.58 1.78
C SER A 65 -2.51 -14.50 2.55
N ILE A 66 -3.13 -13.31 2.65
CA ILE A 66 -4.46 -13.14 3.26
C ILE A 66 -5.51 -13.90 2.45
N LEU A 67 -5.51 -13.78 1.12
CA LEU A 67 -6.45 -14.54 0.28
C LEU A 67 -6.26 -16.06 0.44
N LYS A 68 -5.02 -16.53 0.53
CA LYS A 68 -4.73 -17.95 0.76
C LYS A 68 -5.23 -18.40 2.14
N LEU A 69 -5.07 -17.60 3.19
CA LEU A 69 -5.61 -17.90 4.51
C LEU A 69 -7.13 -17.97 4.48
N LEU A 70 -7.79 -16.98 3.86
CA LEU A 70 -9.24 -16.97 3.70
C LEU A 70 -9.76 -18.19 2.92
N GLN A 71 -8.98 -18.74 1.99
CA GLN A 71 -9.30 -19.97 1.26
C GLN A 71 -9.01 -21.25 2.06
N GLN A 72 -8.00 -21.23 2.93
CA GLN A 72 -7.55 -22.41 3.70
C GLN A 72 -8.38 -22.66 4.96
N GLU A 73 -8.91 -21.61 5.58
CA GLU A 73 -9.81 -21.73 6.74
C GLU A 73 -11.08 -22.54 6.44
N ASP A 74 -11.42 -22.72 5.16
CA ASP A 74 -12.59 -23.48 4.68
C ASP A 74 -12.26 -24.95 4.32
N GLY A 75 -11.01 -25.40 4.52
CA GLY A 75 -10.51 -26.69 4.04
C GLY A 75 -10.66 -27.93 4.94
N PHE A 76 -11.19 -27.82 6.17
CA PHE A 76 -11.34 -28.96 7.09
C PHE A 76 -12.60 -28.82 7.96
N GLY A 77 -13.66 -29.57 7.65
CA GLY A 77 -14.82 -29.75 8.53
C GLY A 77 -16.13 -30.00 7.78
N THR A 78 -16.52 -31.26 7.66
CA THR A 78 -17.77 -31.77 7.06
C THR A 78 -19.00 -31.57 7.96
N GLU A 79 -19.26 -30.38 8.49
CA GLU A 79 -20.49 -30.12 9.25
C GLU A 79 -21.08 -28.73 8.95
N TYR A 80 -22.19 -28.77 8.20
CA TYR A 80 -23.31 -27.82 8.18
C TYR A 80 -23.05 -26.31 7.99
N GLY A 81 -23.29 -25.83 6.75
CA GLY A 81 -24.12 -24.64 6.45
C GLY A 81 -23.56 -23.24 6.68
N GLU A 82 -22.92 -22.96 7.81
CA GLU A 82 -22.57 -21.57 8.19
C GLU A 82 -21.11 -21.18 7.88
N ARG A 83 -20.22 -22.17 7.79
CA ARG A 83 -18.76 -21.93 7.61
C ARG A 83 -18.33 -21.67 6.16
N SER A 84 -19.13 -22.08 5.16
CA SER A 84 -18.92 -21.81 3.71
C SER A 84 -18.98 -20.32 3.33
N THR A 85 -19.31 -19.46 4.30
CA THR A 85 -19.59 -18.05 4.06
C THR A 85 -18.35 -17.16 4.12
N ARG A 86 -17.25 -17.55 4.77
CA ARG A 86 -16.10 -16.63 4.96
C ARG A 86 -15.21 -16.54 3.71
N ALA A 87 -14.80 -17.63 3.05
CA ALA A 87 -14.06 -17.52 1.79
C ALA A 87 -14.92 -16.87 0.70
N THR A 88 -16.21 -17.23 0.63
CA THR A 88 -17.15 -16.62 -0.32
C THR A 88 -17.25 -15.11 -0.12
N ARG A 89 -17.35 -14.65 1.13
CA ARG A 89 -17.26 -13.21 1.49
C ARG A 89 -15.92 -12.61 1.11
N GLY A 90 -14.80 -13.27 1.42
CA GLY A 90 -13.46 -12.79 1.11
C GLY A 90 -13.22 -12.60 -0.39
N VAL A 91 -13.64 -13.56 -1.19
CA VAL A 91 -13.62 -13.48 -2.66
C VAL A 91 -14.52 -12.35 -3.16
N GLY A 92 -15.72 -12.21 -2.57
CA GLY A 92 -16.65 -11.12 -2.89
C GLY A 92 -16.06 -9.75 -2.61
N ILE A 93 -15.56 -9.52 -1.39
CA ILE A 93 -14.93 -8.25 -0.99
C ILE A 93 -13.70 -7.97 -1.84
N ASN A 94 -12.84 -8.96 -2.09
CA ASN A 94 -11.69 -8.79 -2.99
C ASN A 94 -12.15 -8.37 -4.40
N ARG A 95 -13.20 -8.99 -4.93
CA ARG A 95 -13.75 -8.61 -6.23
C ARG A 95 -14.27 -7.18 -6.24
N GLY A 96 -14.95 -6.73 -5.18
CA GLY A 96 -15.38 -5.34 -5.05
C GLY A 96 -14.20 -4.36 -5.00
N LEU A 97 -13.13 -4.69 -4.28
CA LEU A 97 -11.89 -3.89 -4.27
C LEU A 97 -11.22 -3.83 -5.64
N GLU A 98 -11.28 -4.88 -6.46
CA GLU A 98 -10.80 -4.85 -7.85
C GLU A 98 -11.62 -3.88 -8.72
N VAL A 99 -12.94 -3.80 -8.49
CA VAL A 99 -13.81 -2.85 -9.19
C VAL A 99 -13.50 -1.42 -8.75
N GLU A 100 -13.33 -1.19 -7.45
CA GLU A 100 -12.91 0.12 -6.89
C GLU A 100 -11.60 0.59 -7.53
N LEU A 101 -10.60 -0.30 -7.61
CA LEU A 101 -9.33 0.02 -8.26
C LEU A 101 -9.52 0.43 -9.74
N ARG A 102 -10.43 -0.22 -10.47
CA ARG A 102 -10.76 0.17 -11.86
C ARG A 102 -11.44 1.52 -11.93
N GLN A 103 -12.34 1.85 -11.00
CA GLN A 103 -12.93 3.20 -10.90
C GLN A 103 -11.84 4.25 -10.68
N VAL A 104 -10.94 4.02 -9.72
CA VAL A 104 -9.82 4.94 -9.41
C VAL A 104 -8.90 5.13 -10.62
N VAL A 105 -8.54 4.05 -11.30
CA VAL A 105 -7.70 4.11 -12.51
C VAL A 105 -8.41 4.89 -13.63
N PHE A 106 -9.71 4.68 -13.83
CA PHE A 106 -10.48 5.41 -14.83
C PHE A 106 -10.58 6.90 -14.48
N LYS A 107 -10.86 7.27 -13.22
CA LYS A 107 -10.86 8.68 -12.77
C LYS A 107 -9.52 9.33 -13.04
N TYR A 108 -8.42 8.67 -12.66
CA TYR A 108 -7.08 9.18 -12.95
C TYR A 108 -6.84 9.38 -14.45
N GLN A 109 -7.26 8.44 -15.29
CA GLN A 109 -7.15 8.58 -16.75
C GLN A 109 -7.98 9.76 -17.28
N ARG A 110 -9.24 9.89 -16.85
CA ARG A 110 -10.13 10.99 -17.20
C ARG A 110 -9.54 12.35 -16.81
N ASP A 111 -8.98 12.45 -15.61
CA ASP A 111 -8.51 13.71 -15.05
C ASP A 111 -7.12 14.11 -15.61
N THR A 112 -6.31 13.15 -16.07
CA THR A 112 -4.96 13.41 -16.62
C THR A 112 -4.90 13.49 -18.14
N GLN A 113 -5.82 12.85 -18.86
CA GLN A 113 -5.84 12.89 -20.32
C GLN A 113 -6.61 14.11 -20.81
N LEU A 114 -5.89 15.06 -21.40
CA LEU A 114 -6.52 16.09 -22.23
C LEU A 114 -7.07 15.41 -23.49
N VAL A 115 -8.39 15.25 -23.54
CA VAL A 115 -9.07 14.73 -24.73
C VAL A 115 -9.16 15.85 -25.76
N ALA A 116 -8.23 15.86 -26.72
CA ALA A 116 -8.14 16.88 -27.76
C ALA A 116 -8.70 16.41 -29.11
N THR A 117 -8.88 15.09 -29.28
CA THR A 117 -9.33 14.49 -30.56
C THR A 117 -10.48 13.52 -30.33
N ASP A 118 -11.34 13.36 -31.36
CA ASP A 118 -12.47 12.41 -31.34
C ASP A 118 -12.00 10.97 -31.07
N THR A 119 -10.81 10.61 -31.56
CA THR A 119 -10.23 9.27 -31.29
C THR A 119 -9.92 9.07 -29.80
N GLN A 120 -9.42 10.10 -29.11
CA GLN A 120 -9.17 10.03 -27.67
C GLN A 120 -10.48 10.00 -26.88
N TRP A 121 -11.48 10.77 -27.32
CA TRP A 121 -12.82 10.74 -26.72
C TRP A 121 -13.46 9.36 -26.81
N ASN A 122 -13.45 8.76 -28.00
CA ASN A 122 -14.01 7.43 -28.23
C ASN A 122 -13.30 6.37 -27.35
N LYS A 123 -11.97 6.44 -27.22
CA LYS A 123 -11.22 5.55 -26.32
C LYS A 123 -11.61 5.71 -24.85
N LEU A 124 -11.85 6.94 -24.41
CA LEU A 124 -12.31 7.21 -23.05
C LEU A 124 -13.72 6.66 -22.83
N GLN A 125 -14.63 6.86 -23.79
CA GLN A 125 -15.99 6.31 -23.76
C GLN A 125 -16.00 4.78 -23.77
N ASP A 126 -15.18 4.13 -24.59
CA ASP A 126 -15.02 2.67 -24.59
C ASP A 126 -14.55 2.15 -23.23
N SER A 127 -13.63 2.89 -22.59
CA SER A 127 -13.12 2.55 -21.26
C SER A 127 -14.20 2.72 -20.18
N ARG A 128 -15.02 3.78 -20.29
CA ARG A 128 -16.18 4.01 -19.43
C ARG A 128 -17.23 2.91 -19.60
N HIS A 129 -17.51 2.49 -20.84
CA HIS A 129 -18.44 1.41 -21.13
C HIS A 129 -17.97 0.08 -20.54
N LYS A 130 -16.68 -0.25 -20.68
CA LYS A 130 -16.08 -1.44 -20.04
C LYS A 130 -16.18 -1.38 -18.51
N LEU A 131 -15.98 -0.20 -17.91
CA LEU A 131 -16.18 -0.03 -16.46
C LEU A 131 -17.64 -0.29 -16.07
N SER A 132 -18.60 0.26 -16.82
CA SER A 132 -20.03 0.01 -16.63
C SER A 132 -20.37 -1.48 -16.67
N GLN A 133 -19.90 -2.21 -17.67
CA GLN A 133 -20.14 -3.66 -17.78
C GLN A 133 -19.60 -4.44 -16.57
N VAL A 134 -18.41 -4.06 -16.10
CA VAL A 134 -17.80 -4.69 -14.92
C VAL A 134 -18.63 -4.40 -13.67
N MET A 135 -19.15 -3.18 -13.54
CA MET A 135 -20.02 -2.80 -12.43
C MET A 135 -21.37 -3.51 -12.48
N ASP A 136 -22.01 -3.60 -13.65
CA ASP A 136 -23.25 -4.36 -13.81
C ASP A 136 -23.04 -5.83 -13.39
N SER A 137 -21.90 -6.41 -13.75
CA SER A 137 -21.55 -7.77 -13.34
C SER A 137 -21.32 -7.90 -11.83
N TRP A 138 -20.85 -6.83 -11.18
CA TRP A 138 -20.66 -6.75 -9.73
C TRP A 138 -22.00 -6.67 -9.01
N PHE A 139 -22.88 -5.74 -9.37
CA PHE A 139 -24.20 -5.59 -8.73
C PHE A 139 -25.08 -6.82 -8.87
N ARG A 140 -25.00 -7.53 -10.01
CA ARG A 140 -25.71 -8.82 -10.18
C ARG A 140 -25.29 -9.88 -9.16
N LYS A 141 -24.03 -9.86 -8.72
CA LYS A 141 -23.49 -10.81 -7.74
C LYS A 141 -23.52 -10.29 -6.30
N LEU A 142 -23.77 -9.00 -6.11
CA LEU A 142 -23.76 -8.37 -4.78
C LEU A 142 -24.74 -9.04 -3.81
N GLY A 143 -25.90 -9.49 -4.33
CA GLY A 143 -26.92 -10.25 -3.60
C GLY A 143 -26.43 -11.55 -2.96
N GLU A 144 -25.42 -12.18 -3.55
CA GLU A 144 -24.84 -13.44 -3.04
C GLU A 144 -23.75 -13.18 -1.98
N LEU A 145 -23.24 -11.95 -1.92
CA LEU A 145 -22.03 -11.60 -1.17
C LEU A 145 -22.33 -10.75 0.08
N MET A 146 -23.37 -9.92 0.02
CA MET A 146 -23.75 -8.99 1.07
C MET A 146 -25.11 -9.35 1.69
N PRO A 147 -25.33 -9.04 2.99
CA PRO A 147 -26.63 -9.19 3.62
C PRO A 147 -27.69 -8.34 2.91
N VAL A 148 -28.92 -8.84 2.81
CA VAL A 148 -30.05 -8.14 2.16
C VAL A 148 -30.28 -6.76 2.77
N THR A 149 -30.18 -6.64 4.10
CA THR A 149 -30.32 -5.35 4.81
C THR A 149 -29.29 -4.31 4.37
N ALA A 150 -28.05 -4.73 4.05
CA ALA A 150 -27.02 -3.84 3.52
C ALA A 150 -27.31 -3.41 2.08
N ILE A 151 -27.89 -4.31 1.28
CA ILE A 151 -28.27 -4.03 -0.11
C ILE A 151 -29.44 -3.05 -0.17
N GLU A 152 -30.45 -3.24 0.69
CA GLU A 152 -31.60 -2.33 0.79
C GLU A 152 -31.19 -0.94 1.30
N ALA A 153 -30.17 -0.86 2.14
CA ALA A 153 -29.61 0.40 2.60
C ALA A 153 -28.76 1.13 1.54
N LEU A 154 -28.44 0.48 0.41
CA LEU A 154 -27.63 1.06 -0.64
C LEU A 154 -28.44 2.09 -1.43
N VAL A 155 -28.03 3.36 -1.37
CA VAL A 155 -28.60 4.41 -2.20
C VAL A 155 -27.95 4.36 -3.58
N VAL A 156 -28.68 3.87 -4.58
CA VAL A 156 -28.26 3.93 -5.98
C VAL A 156 -28.54 5.33 -6.52
N ALA A 157 -27.50 6.15 -6.62
CA ALA A 157 -27.57 7.45 -7.26
C ALA A 157 -27.42 7.30 -8.78
N ASP A 158 -28.12 8.15 -9.55
CA ASP A 158 -27.94 8.26 -11.01
C ASP A 158 -26.65 9.05 -11.32
N VAL A 159 -25.51 8.38 -11.14
CA VAL A 159 -24.17 8.92 -11.35
C VAL A 159 -23.39 8.05 -12.34
N GLY A 160 -22.27 8.59 -12.86
CA GLY A 160 -21.38 7.82 -13.72
C GLY A 160 -20.83 6.57 -13.03
N PRO A 161 -20.48 5.51 -13.78
CA PRO A 161 -19.93 4.29 -13.21
C PRO A 161 -18.68 4.57 -12.36
N GLU A 162 -17.89 5.57 -12.69
CA GLU A 162 -16.74 5.96 -11.88
C GLU A 162 -17.12 6.47 -10.48
N ASP A 163 -18.30 7.06 -10.29
CA ASP A 163 -18.72 7.73 -9.05
C ASP A 163 -19.77 6.95 -8.27
N MET A 164 -20.26 5.83 -8.79
CA MET A 164 -21.24 4.99 -8.11
C MET A 164 -20.62 4.21 -6.95
N MET A 165 -21.33 4.17 -5.81
CA MET A 165 -20.94 3.43 -4.61
C MET A 165 -21.06 1.93 -4.87
N LEU A 166 -20.07 1.13 -4.45
CA LEU A 166 -20.00 -0.29 -4.77
C LEU A 166 -20.74 -1.17 -3.75
N GLY A 167 -21.17 -0.62 -2.62
CA GLY A 167 -21.74 -1.38 -1.52
C GLY A 167 -20.68 -2.18 -0.76
N LEU A 168 -19.43 -1.71 -0.77
CA LEU A 168 -18.40 -2.24 0.10
C LEU A 168 -18.67 -1.84 1.56
N PRO A 169 -18.21 -2.60 2.56
CA PRO A 169 -18.42 -2.23 3.96
C PRO A 169 -17.93 -0.81 4.32
N SER A 170 -16.88 -0.32 3.65
CA SER A 170 -16.39 1.06 3.78
C SER A 170 -17.35 2.14 3.25
N ASP A 171 -18.31 1.79 2.39
CA ASP A 171 -19.37 2.68 1.92
C ASP A 171 -20.41 2.98 3.02
N PHE A 172 -20.46 2.16 4.08
CA PHE A 172 -21.40 2.29 5.19
C PHE A 172 -20.73 2.89 6.43
N PRO A 173 -21.42 3.78 7.17
CA PRO A 173 -20.93 4.26 8.46
C PRO A 173 -20.70 3.11 9.45
N LYS A 174 -19.60 3.16 10.21
CA LYS A 174 -19.23 2.11 11.19
C LYS A 174 -20.32 1.79 12.21
N LYS A 175 -21.10 2.80 12.61
CA LYS A 175 -22.22 2.65 13.55
C LYS A 175 -23.32 1.72 13.01
N ASP A 176 -23.46 1.65 11.69
CA ASP A 176 -24.51 0.88 11.02
C ASP A 176 -24.04 -0.55 10.70
N HIS A 177 -22.75 -0.86 10.87
CA HIS A 177 -22.19 -2.17 10.53
C HIS A 177 -22.84 -3.33 11.30
N VAL A 178 -23.21 -3.08 12.56
CA VAL A 178 -23.88 -4.07 13.42
C VAL A 178 -25.32 -4.29 12.95
N SER A 179 -26.08 -3.21 12.74
CA SER A 179 -27.48 -3.30 12.29
C SER A 179 -27.62 -3.88 10.88
N LEU A 180 -26.62 -3.67 10.02
CA LEU A 180 -26.58 -4.20 8.66
C LEU A 180 -25.96 -5.61 8.58
N GLY A 181 -25.42 -6.15 9.69
CA GLY A 181 -24.81 -7.49 9.72
C GLY A 181 -23.50 -7.62 8.92
N ILE A 182 -22.79 -6.51 8.70
CA ILE A 182 -21.58 -6.43 7.85
C ILE A 182 -20.27 -6.29 8.63
N CYS A 183 -20.28 -6.45 9.96
CA CYS A 183 -19.06 -6.35 10.78
C CYS A 183 -17.93 -7.28 10.30
N ASN A 184 -18.25 -8.53 10.00
CA ASN A 184 -17.25 -9.49 9.51
C ASN A 184 -16.74 -9.12 8.11
N HIS A 185 -17.61 -8.63 7.24
CA HIS A 185 -17.23 -8.15 5.91
C HIS A 185 -16.28 -6.95 6.02
N ALA A 186 -16.55 -6.02 6.93
CA ALA A 186 -15.70 -4.85 7.19
C ALA A 186 -14.31 -5.24 7.73
N LEU A 187 -14.24 -6.26 8.58
CA LEU A 187 -12.95 -6.79 9.07
C LEU A 187 -12.13 -7.39 7.92
N ILE A 188 -12.76 -8.21 7.07
CA ILE A 188 -12.11 -8.80 5.90
C ILE A 188 -11.63 -7.71 4.94
N GLU A 189 -12.47 -6.73 4.64
CA GLU A 189 -12.10 -5.60 3.77
C GLU A 189 -10.90 -4.85 4.33
N ARG A 190 -10.91 -4.56 5.64
CA ARG A 190 -9.80 -3.89 6.32
C ARG A 190 -8.50 -4.68 6.16
N GLU A 191 -8.52 -5.99 6.37
CA GLU A 191 -7.35 -6.85 6.23
C GLU A 191 -6.81 -6.82 4.79
N LEU A 192 -7.69 -6.96 3.80
CA LEU A 192 -7.31 -6.90 2.39
C LEU A 192 -6.73 -5.54 2.00
N ARG A 193 -7.36 -4.43 2.40
CA ARG A 193 -6.85 -3.07 2.12
C ARG A 193 -5.48 -2.82 2.75
N VAL A 194 -5.28 -3.24 4.00
CA VAL A 194 -3.98 -3.13 4.67
C VAL A 194 -2.92 -3.90 3.89
N ALA A 195 -3.20 -5.14 3.50
CA ALA A 195 -2.26 -5.94 2.74
C ALA A 195 -1.94 -5.37 1.35
N GLN A 196 -2.95 -4.83 0.64
CA GLN A 196 -2.74 -4.11 -0.63
C GLN A 196 -1.81 -2.89 -0.44
N ALA A 197 -2.00 -2.11 0.62
CA ALA A 197 -1.14 -0.98 0.94
C ALA A 197 0.30 -1.44 1.22
N HIS A 198 0.48 -2.54 1.96
CA HIS A 198 1.79 -3.12 2.21
C HIS A 198 2.49 -3.60 0.93
N ASP A 199 1.77 -4.29 0.05
CA ASP A 199 2.29 -4.74 -1.24
C ASP A 199 2.67 -3.56 -2.15
N ALA A 200 1.85 -2.51 -2.19
CA ALA A 200 2.15 -1.28 -2.91
C ALA A 200 3.40 -0.59 -2.36
N LEU A 201 3.54 -0.46 -1.04
CA LEU A 201 4.73 0.10 -0.40
C LEU A 201 5.98 -0.74 -0.68
N LYS A 202 5.87 -2.06 -0.65
CA LYS A 202 6.98 -2.97 -1.00
C LYS A 202 7.41 -2.75 -2.46
N LYS A 203 6.46 -2.65 -3.39
CA LYS A 203 6.73 -2.36 -4.81
C LYS A 203 7.44 -1.03 -4.99
N LEU A 204 6.96 0.04 -4.34
CA LEU A 204 7.58 1.37 -4.40
C LEU A 204 9.02 1.36 -3.86
N ARG A 205 9.26 0.72 -2.71
CA ARG A 205 10.61 0.59 -2.14
C ARG A 205 11.56 -0.13 -3.10
N THR A 206 11.11 -1.23 -3.71
CA THR A 206 11.92 -1.97 -4.70
C THR A 206 12.24 -1.12 -5.92
N GLN A 207 11.27 -0.38 -6.47
CA GLN A 207 11.48 0.48 -7.63
C GLN A 207 12.44 1.64 -7.33
N LEU A 208 12.30 2.28 -6.15
CA LEU A 208 13.21 3.34 -5.71
C LEU A 208 14.62 2.80 -5.46
N GLY A 209 14.73 1.62 -4.84
CA GLY A 209 15.99 0.91 -4.65
C GLY A 209 16.70 0.65 -5.97
N LEU A 210 15.99 0.06 -6.94
CA LEU A 210 16.52 -0.21 -8.28
C LEU A 210 16.95 1.08 -9.00
N LYS A 211 16.11 2.12 -8.98
CA LYS A 211 16.45 3.42 -9.58
C LYS A 211 17.71 4.01 -8.94
N SER A 212 17.82 3.99 -7.61
CA SER A 212 19.00 4.50 -6.90
C SER A 212 20.27 3.72 -7.25
N PHE A 213 20.17 2.40 -7.38
CA PHE A 213 21.25 1.52 -7.79
C PHE A 213 21.71 1.82 -9.23
N LEU A 214 20.76 1.92 -10.17
CA LEU A 214 21.05 2.25 -11.57
C LEU A 214 21.70 3.62 -11.71
N VAL A 215 21.22 4.63 -10.96
CA VAL A 215 21.83 5.97 -10.96
C VAL A 215 23.27 5.93 -10.43
N ARG A 216 23.55 5.19 -9.35
CA ARG A 216 24.92 5.02 -8.84
C ARG A 216 25.81 4.31 -9.84
N ARG A 217 25.32 3.24 -10.48
CA ARG A 217 26.06 2.47 -11.49
C ARG A 217 26.36 3.30 -12.75
N LYS A 218 25.40 4.10 -13.22
CA LYS A 218 25.62 5.04 -14.36
C LYS A 218 26.68 6.08 -14.04
N ARG A 219 26.70 6.62 -12.81
CA ARG A 219 27.74 7.58 -12.38
C ARG A 219 29.13 6.95 -12.30
N GLN A 220 29.22 5.68 -11.93
CA GLN A 220 30.50 4.94 -11.86
C GLN A 220 31.00 4.53 -13.25
N ASN A 221 30.10 4.25 -14.20
CA ASN A 221 30.42 3.83 -15.56
C ASN A 221 29.77 4.75 -16.61
N PRO A 222 30.31 5.97 -16.83
CA PRO A 222 29.72 6.97 -17.73
C PRO A 222 29.64 6.53 -19.21
N GLY A 223 30.35 5.46 -19.60
CA GLY A 223 30.32 4.90 -20.97
C GLY A 223 29.31 3.76 -21.21
N TYR A 224 28.56 3.32 -20.20
CA TYR A 224 27.58 2.24 -20.38
C TYR A 224 26.20 2.81 -20.76
N THR A 225 25.94 2.96 -22.05
CA THR A 225 24.57 3.05 -22.57
C THR A 225 23.93 1.68 -22.42
N VAL A 226 22.97 1.56 -21.50
CA VAL A 226 22.12 0.37 -21.42
C VAL A 226 21.25 0.40 -22.68
N ALA A 227 21.58 -0.45 -23.65
CA ALA A 227 20.73 -0.70 -24.79
C ALA A 227 19.41 -1.30 -24.26
N THR A 228 18.32 -0.57 -24.49
CA THR A 228 16.94 -1.01 -24.27
C THR A 228 16.49 -1.94 -25.37
#